data_AF-A1BGQ3-F1
#
_entry.id   AF-A1BGQ3-F1
#
_cell.length_a   1.000
_cell.length_b   1.000
_cell.length_c   1.000
_cell.angle_alpha   90.00
_cell.angle_beta   90.00
_cell.angle_gamma   90.00
#
_symmetry.space_group_name_H-M   'P 1'
#
loop_
_entity.id
_entity.type
_entity.pdbx_description
1 polymer ?
#
loop_
_entity_poly.entity_id
_entity_poly.type
_entity_poly.pdbx_seq_one_letter_code
_entity_poly.pdbx_strand_id
1 'polypeptide(L)'
;MSSFFSLKGLIGVVLLHFFLVASGCSVKTASAPPPPPPPPSEPLYYKIAMPDFEWPPPKASAVKVIPDEFLRRSGKDSLLFRDVDHILSSALDQCGYSECSYYAVPGGFAVVTRIEQINSDGTPKRGDSRWSVKTPPISPFSDFPQYLEVLFKGNPGYYRVIVFIFTPYGFTQGAKGPSREAVEGWFSKGFNVLPVEEGKLLYTKDHRCTAMIYEFKKISKQAIQIIPGRLTGKAHLERSRVWLLLQL
;
A
#
# COMPACT_ATOMS: atom_id res chain seq x y z
N MET A 1 21.37 -3.85 87.93
CA MET A 1 20.58 -4.90 88.60
C MET A 1 19.18 -4.37 88.82
N SER A 2 18.22 -5.01 88.15
CA SER A 2 16.94 -5.45 88.71
C SER A 2 16.03 -4.44 89.45
N SER A 3 14.87 -4.22 88.84
CA SER A 3 13.56 -4.64 89.40
C SER A 3 12.84 -3.80 90.46
N PHE A 4 11.69 -3.27 90.03
CA PHE A 4 10.35 -3.29 90.66
C PHE A 4 9.98 -2.40 91.87
N PHE A 5 8.65 -2.23 91.97
CA PHE A 5 7.77 -1.58 92.98
C PHE A 5 7.41 -0.12 92.70
N SER A 6 6.18 0.25 92.28
CA SER A 6 4.79 -0.05 92.71
C SER A 6 4.20 1.03 93.64
N LEU A 7 3.18 1.69 93.09
CA LEU A 7 1.92 2.17 93.68
C LEU A 7 1.91 3.24 94.79
N LYS A 8 1.21 4.34 94.50
CA LYS A 8 0.32 5.20 95.34
C LYS A 8 0.22 6.55 94.60
N GLY A 9 -0.90 7.24 94.43
CA GLY A 9 -2.20 7.18 95.06
C GLY A 9 -2.68 8.63 95.24
N LEU A 10 -3.80 8.97 94.58
CA LEU A 10 -4.84 9.94 94.98
C LEU A 10 -4.55 11.46 95.03
N ILE A 11 -5.66 12.21 94.96
CA ILE A 11 -5.87 13.67 95.12
C ILE A 11 -5.77 14.41 93.77
N GLY A 12 -6.83 14.86 93.10
CA GLY A 12 -8.11 15.39 93.58
C GLY A 12 -7.97 16.90 93.80
N VAL A 13 -8.40 17.73 92.85
CA VAL A 13 -9.04 19.04 93.04
C VAL A 13 -9.31 19.65 91.66
N VAL A 14 -10.44 20.32 91.62
CA VAL A 14 -11.22 20.78 90.49
C VAL A 14 -11.09 22.31 90.40
N LEU A 15 -11.38 22.85 89.20
CA LEU A 15 -11.86 24.21 88.89
C LEU A 15 -10.84 25.37 88.69
N LEU A 16 -10.72 25.78 87.42
CA LEU A 16 -11.36 26.98 86.84
C LEU A 16 -10.42 27.93 86.08
N HIS A 17 -10.54 27.86 84.76
CA HIS A 17 -10.44 28.90 83.73
C HIS A 17 -9.50 30.11 83.92
N PHE A 18 -8.47 30.15 83.07
CA PHE A 18 -8.09 31.39 82.39
C PHE A 18 -7.90 31.12 80.90
N PHE A 19 -8.73 31.78 80.10
CA PHE A 19 -8.59 31.87 78.65
C PHE A 19 -7.31 32.64 78.31
N LEU A 20 -6.41 32.04 77.53
CA LEU A 20 -5.43 32.78 76.75
C LEU A 20 -5.56 32.38 75.29
N VAL A 21 -5.96 33.36 74.49
CA VAL A 21 -6.06 33.30 73.02
C VAL A 21 -4.64 33.27 72.47
N ALA A 22 -4.24 32.15 71.86
CA ALA A 22 -3.05 32.07 71.03
C ALA A 22 -3.47 31.99 69.56
N SER A 23 -3.25 33.07 68.82
CA SER A 23 -3.41 33.15 67.36
C SER A 23 -2.51 32.12 66.68
N GLY A 24 -3.11 31.07 66.13
CA GLY A 24 -2.43 30.15 65.23
C GLY A 24 -2.27 30.76 63.84
N CYS A 25 -1.04 31.08 63.45
CA CYS A 25 -0.67 31.23 62.05
C CYS A 25 -0.80 29.86 61.37
N SER A 26 -1.94 29.59 60.74
CA SER A 26 -2.10 28.44 59.85
C SER A 26 -1.55 28.82 58.48
N VAL A 27 -0.32 28.38 58.18
CA VAL A 27 0.21 28.42 56.82
C VAL A 27 -0.64 27.48 55.97
N LYS A 28 -1.55 28.04 55.17
CA LYS A 28 -2.24 27.31 54.11
C LYS A 28 -1.20 26.90 53.07
N THR A 29 -0.76 25.65 53.12
CA THR A 29 -0.03 25.03 52.02
C THR A 29 -0.99 24.95 50.84
N ALA A 30 -0.82 25.83 49.85
CA ALA A 30 -1.54 25.73 48.58
C ALA A 30 -1.07 24.45 47.88
N SER A 31 -1.97 23.49 47.71
CA SER A 31 -1.72 22.32 46.88
C SER A 31 -1.49 22.78 45.44
N ALA A 32 -0.38 22.36 44.83
CA ALA A 32 -0.10 22.64 43.43
C ALA A 32 -1.27 22.19 42.53
N PRO A 33 -1.60 22.94 41.47
CA PRO A 33 -2.62 22.50 40.52
C PRO A 33 -2.21 21.16 39.90
N PRO A 34 -3.19 20.29 39.56
CA PRO A 34 -2.89 19.04 38.90
C PRO A 34 -2.15 19.32 37.57
N PRO A 35 -1.20 18.46 37.18
CA PRO A 35 -0.52 18.62 35.90
C PRO A 35 -1.54 18.64 34.76
N PRO A 36 -1.29 19.41 33.68
CA PRO A 36 -2.17 19.40 32.52
C PRO A 36 -2.31 17.96 32.01
N PRO A 37 -3.49 17.59 31.47
CA PRO A 37 -3.66 16.28 30.87
C PRO A 37 -2.59 16.08 29.78
N PRO A 38 -2.06 14.85 29.62
CA PRO A 38 -1.12 14.58 28.54
C PRO A 38 -1.78 14.99 27.22
N PRO A 39 -0.99 15.49 26.25
CA PRO A 39 -1.51 15.79 24.93
C PRO A 39 -2.24 14.55 24.39
N PRO A 40 -3.31 14.73 23.59
CA PRO A 40 -4.00 13.60 22.97
C PRO A 40 -2.95 12.70 22.33
N SER A 41 -2.92 11.42 22.70
CA SER A 41 -2.08 10.44 22.03
C SER A 41 -2.39 10.54 20.54
N GLU A 42 -1.38 10.86 19.72
CA GLU A 42 -1.55 10.83 18.26
C GLU A 42 -2.24 9.52 17.88
N PRO A 43 -3.25 9.55 17.00
CA PRO A 43 -3.91 8.33 16.59
C PRO A 43 -2.83 7.36 16.13
N LEU A 44 -2.80 6.17 16.73
CA LEU A 44 -1.91 5.08 16.35
C LEU A 44 -2.24 4.71 14.91
N TYR A 45 -1.65 5.43 13.96
CA TYR A 45 -1.63 5.08 12.57
C TYR A 45 -0.74 3.86 12.47
N TYR A 46 -1.34 2.68 12.57
CA TYR A 46 -0.65 1.43 12.31
C TYR A 46 -0.16 1.52 10.85
N LYS A 47 1.14 1.77 10.69
CA LYS A 47 1.77 1.85 9.37
C LYS A 47 1.74 0.44 8.78
N ILE A 48 0.69 0.11 8.03
CA ILE A 48 0.65 -1.13 7.25
C ILE A 48 1.75 -0.99 6.20
N ALA A 49 2.75 -1.88 6.27
CA ALA A 49 3.76 -1.96 5.23
C ALA A 49 3.12 -2.45 3.93
N MET A 50 3.52 -1.85 2.81
CA MET A 50 3.11 -2.31 1.48
C MET A 50 3.55 -3.78 1.30
N PRO A 51 2.68 -4.68 0.83
CA PRO A 51 3.03 -6.07 0.63
C PRO A 51 4.10 -6.22 -0.45
N ASP A 52 4.96 -7.22 -0.31
CA ASP A 52 5.96 -7.54 -1.32
C ASP A 52 5.31 -8.11 -2.59
N PHE A 53 5.84 -7.69 -3.74
CA PHE A 53 5.62 -8.39 -4.99
C PHE A 53 6.50 -9.65 -5.03
N GLU A 54 6.01 -10.71 -5.69
CA GLU A 54 6.79 -11.94 -5.85
C GLU A 54 8.14 -11.66 -6.53
N TRP A 55 9.24 -12.16 -5.93
CA TRP A 55 10.59 -11.89 -6.41
C TRP A 55 11.47 -13.15 -6.42
N PRO A 56 12.22 -13.45 -7.51
CA PRO A 56 12.20 -12.75 -8.80
C PRO A 56 10.80 -12.80 -9.44
N PRO A 57 10.40 -11.78 -10.20
CA PRO A 57 9.05 -11.70 -10.74
C PRO A 57 8.76 -12.92 -11.63
N PRO A 58 7.52 -13.46 -11.62
CA PRO A 58 7.17 -14.61 -12.43
C PRO A 58 7.43 -14.37 -13.92
N LYS A 59 7.66 -15.44 -14.67
CA LYS A 59 7.94 -15.39 -16.11
C LYS A 59 6.82 -14.66 -16.84
N ALA A 60 7.13 -13.48 -17.36
CA ALA A 60 6.25 -12.70 -18.20
C ALA A 60 6.20 -13.27 -19.62
N SER A 61 5.08 -13.01 -20.29
CA SER A 61 4.88 -13.31 -21.70
C SER A 61 5.74 -12.39 -22.59
N ALA A 62 5.89 -11.13 -22.19
CA ALA A 62 6.78 -10.17 -22.84
C ALA A 62 7.27 -9.12 -21.84
N VAL A 63 8.37 -8.44 -22.16
CA VAL A 63 8.96 -7.39 -21.32
C VAL A 63 9.30 -6.17 -22.17
N LYS A 64 9.19 -4.98 -21.60
CA LYS A 64 9.70 -3.74 -22.18
C LYS A 64 10.23 -2.80 -21.10
N VAL A 65 11.50 -2.43 -21.19
CA VAL A 65 12.04 -1.29 -20.43
C VAL A 65 11.46 0.00 -21.03
N ILE A 66 10.84 0.80 -20.19
CA ILE A 66 10.29 2.12 -20.55
C ILE A 66 11.46 3.11 -20.64
N PRO A 67 11.55 3.90 -21.73
CA PRO A 67 12.58 4.93 -21.86
C PRO A 67 12.53 5.93 -20.70
N ASP A 68 13.69 6.27 -20.13
CA ASP A 68 13.77 7.12 -18.93
C ASP A 68 13.23 8.53 -19.20
N GLU A 69 13.35 9.02 -20.43
CA GLU A 69 12.83 10.32 -20.87
C GLU A 69 11.31 10.43 -20.74
N PHE A 70 10.58 9.31 -20.72
CA PHE A 70 9.13 9.30 -20.53
C PHE A 70 8.74 9.63 -19.09
N LEU A 71 9.60 9.30 -18.13
CA LEU A 71 9.33 9.42 -16.69
C LEU A 71 10.09 10.59 -16.05
N ARG A 72 11.14 11.12 -16.69
CA ARG A 72 12.01 12.18 -16.14
C ARG A 72 11.84 13.54 -16.82
N ARG A 73 10.63 13.88 -17.25
CA ARG A 73 10.36 15.07 -18.07
C ARG A 73 10.59 16.40 -17.36
N SER A 74 10.56 16.41 -16.03
CA SER A 74 10.43 17.61 -15.21
C SER A 74 11.64 18.55 -15.22
N GLY A 75 12.77 18.16 -15.84
CA GLY A 75 14.05 18.87 -15.69
C GLY A 75 14.51 18.99 -14.22
N LYS A 76 13.85 18.28 -13.31
CA LYS A 76 14.14 18.28 -11.88
C LYS A 76 15.31 17.35 -11.64
N ASP A 77 16.32 17.85 -10.94
CA ASP A 77 17.50 17.08 -10.54
C ASP A 77 17.17 15.95 -9.54
N SER A 78 16.00 16.01 -8.90
CA SER A 78 15.53 15.00 -7.97
C SER A 78 14.05 14.73 -8.17
N LEU A 79 13.73 13.47 -8.48
CA LEU A 79 12.37 12.96 -8.54
C LEU A 79 12.12 12.04 -7.35
N LEU A 80 10.87 11.97 -6.93
CA LEU A 80 10.38 11.06 -5.92
C LEU A 80 9.55 9.96 -6.57
N PHE A 81 9.31 8.87 -5.86
CA PHE A 81 8.43 7.79 -6.33
C PHE A 81 7.03 8.30 -6.68
N ARG A 82 6.47 9.21 -5.88
CA ARG A 82 5.17 9.84 -6.19
C ARG A 82 5.17 10.61 -7.51
N ASP A 83 6.31 11.18 -7.93
CA ASP A 83 6.36 11.97 -9.16
C ASP A 83 6.27 11.07 -10.40
N VAL A 84 6.98 9.95 -10.40
CA VAL A 84 6.93 8.98 -11.50
C VAL A 84 5.66 8.12 -11.47
N ASP A 85 5.12 7.84 -10.29
CA ASP A 85 3.80 7.23 -10.14
C ASP A 85 2.70 8.14 -10.70
N HIS A 86 2.75 9.45 -10.44
CA HIS A 86 1.77 10.38 -11.00
C HIS A 86 1.78 10.39 -12.54
N ILE A 87 2.97 10.32 -13.17
CA ILE A 87 3.09 10.21 -14.63
C ILE A 87 2.46 8.90 -15.12
N LEU A 88 2.81 7.77 -14.50
CA LEU A 88 2.29 6.46 -14.89
C LEU A 88 0.78 6.36 -14.68
N SER A 89 0.29 6.69 -13.49
CA SER A 89 -1.13 6.61 -13.12
C SER A 89 -2.00 7.52 -13.99
N SER A 90 -1.55 8.74 -14.31
CA SER A 90 -2.26 9.62 -15.25
C SER A 90 -2.34 9.01 -16.67
N ALA A 91 -1.26 8.43 -17.16
CA ALA A 91 -1.26 7.74 -18.46
C ALA A 91 -2.14 6.47 -18.45
N LEU A 92 -2.19 5.76 -17.32
CA LEU A 92 -3.03 4.58 -17.14
C LEU A 92 -4.51 4.97 -17.08
N ASP A 93 -4.87 6.00 -16.32
CA ASP A 93 -6.24 6.51 -16.16
C ASP A 93 -6.83 6.99 -17.48
N GLN A 94 -6.07 7.78 -18.24
CA GLN A 94 -6.46 8.21 -19.60
C GLN A 94 -6.58 7.04 -20.60
N CYS A 95 -5.88 5.93 -20.34
CA CYS A 95 -6.07 4.67 -21.06
C CYS A 95 -7.25 3.85 -20.52
N GLY A 96 -7.92 4.26 -19.46
CA GLY A 96 -9.06 3.59 -18.82
C GLY A 96 -8.69 2.57 -17.73
N TYR A 97 -7.41 2.45 -17.35
CA TYR A 97 -6.98 1.62 -16.22
C TYR A 97 -7.17 2.39 -14.91
N SER A 98 -8.43 2.52 -14.48
CA SER A 98 -8.81 3.24 -13.25
C SER A 98 -8.46 2.50 -11.95
N GLU A 99 -8.09 1.22 -12.06
CA GLU A 99 -7.80 0.33 -10.92
C GLU A 99 -6.40 -0.25 -11.07
N CYS A 100 -5.54 0.06 -10.10
CA CYS A 100 -4.19 -0.47 -9.97
C CYS A 100 -3.93 -0.94 -8.54
N SER A 101 -2.98 -1.86 -8.40
CA SER A 101 -2.51 -2.38 -7.11
C SER A 101 -1.01 -2.15 -6.93
N TYR A 102 -0.62 -1.66 -5.77
CA TYR A 102 0.75 -1.26 -5.44
C TYR A 102 1.42 -2.27 -4.52
N TYR A 103 2.69 -2.59 -4.84
CA TYR A 103 3.52 -3.56 -4.13
C TYR A 103 4.95 -3.06 -3.93
N ALA A 104 5.61 -3.56 -2.89
CA ALA A 104 7.04 -3.35 -2.69
C ALA A 104 7.85 -4.29 -3.58
N VAL A 105 8.97 -3.78 -4.10
CA VAL A 105 10.03 -4.56 -4.76
C VAL A 105 11.38 -4.13 -4.20
N PRO A 106 12.47 -4.88 -4.43
CA PRO A 106 13.80 -4.46 -3.99
C PRO A 106 14.13 -3.03 -4.47
N GLY A 107 14.33 -2.13 -3.52
CA GLY A 107 14.70 -0.73 -3.77
C GLY A 107 13.64 0.11 -4.48
N GLY A 108 12.38 -0.33 -4.56
CA GLY A 108 11.35 0.42 -5.27
C GLY A 108 9.94 -0.11 -5.10
N PHE A 109 9.10 0.08 -6.12
CA PHE A 109 7.70 -0.32 -6.09
C PHE A 109 7.24 -0.89 -7.43
N ALA A 110 6.15 -1.66 -7.40
CA ALA A 110 5.48 -2.18 -8.57
C ALA A 110 4.02 -1.71 -8.62
N VAL A 111 3.53 -1.45 -9.83
CA VAL A 111 2.13 -1.10 -10.12
C VAL A 111 1.54 -2.17 -11.01
N VAL A 112 0.53 -2.87 -10.53
CA VAL A 112 -0.21 -3.90 -11.27
C VAL A 112 -1.51 -3.33 -11.79
N THR A 113 -1.73 -3.34 -13.11
CA THR A 113 -3.00 -2.92 -13.70
C THR A 113 -4.08 -3.98 -13.47
N ARG A 114 -5.35 -3.60 -13.42
CA ARG A 114 -6.48 -4.55 -13.57
C ARG A 114 -6.34 -5.47 -14.80
N ILE A 115 -7.00 -6.64 -14.76
CA ILE A 115 -7.07 -7.56 -15.91
C ILE A 115 -7.85 -6.90 -17.06
N GLU A 116 -7.24 -6.90 -18.25
CA GLU A 116 -7.84 -6.38 -19.47
C GLU A 116 -8.09 -7.48 -20.49
N GLN A 117 -9.28 -7.50 -21.10
CA GLN A 117 -9.57 -8.31 -22.26
C GLN A 117 -9.14 -7.59 -23.55
N ILE A 118 -8.42 -8.31 -24.41
CA ILE A 118 -7.85 -7.80 -25.65
C ILE A 118 -8.33 -8.61 -26.87
N ASN A 119 -8.31 -7.98 -28.03
CA ASN A 119 -8.46 -8.64 -29.32
C ASN A 119 -7.19 -9.45 -29.66
N SER A 120 -7.29 -10.28 -30.71
CA SER A 120 -6.14 -11.04 -31.21
C SER A 120 -4.97 -10.14 -31.65
N ASP A 121 -5.22 -8.90 -32.04
CA ASP A 121 -4.19 -7.94 -32.44
C ASP A 121 -3.61 -7.12 -31.26
N GLY A 122 -4.05 -7.40 -30.03
CA GLY A 122 -3.60 -6.72 -28.80
C GLY A 122 -4.33 -5.42 -28.48
N THR A 123 -5.26 -4.96 -29.32
CA THR A 123 -6.09 -3.80 -29.00
C THR A 123 -7.08 -4.14 -27.89
N PRO A 124 -7.41 -3.20 -26.99
CA PRO A 124 -8.45 -3.41 -26.00
C PRO A 124 -9.80 -3.76 -26.64
N LYS A 125 -10.56 -4.65 -26.01
CA LYS A 125 -12.00 -4.76 -26.31
C LYS A 125 -12.69 -3.43 -25.99
N ARG A 126 -13.85 -3.18 -26.62
CA ARG A 126 -14.64 -1.94 -26.41
C ARG A 126 -15.65 -2.11 -25.28
N GLY A 127 -15.98 -0.99 -24.62
CA GLY A 127 -17.01 -0.92 -23.57
C GLY A 127 -16.76 -1.88 -22.42
N ASP A 128 -17.84 -2.34 -21.81
CA ASP A 128 -17.80 -3.25 -20.64
C ASP A 128 -17.16 -4.61 -20.93
N SER A 129 -17.01 -4.97 -22.21
CA SER A 129 -16.30 -6.22 -22.57
C SER A 129 -14.78 -6.09 -22.48
N ARG A 130 -14.26 -4.87 -22.27
CA ARG A 130 -12.83 -4.62 -22.02
C ARG A 130 -12.39 -5.14 -20.67
N TRP A 131 -13.23 -4.92 -19.69
CA TRP A 131 -12.94 -5.23 -18.31
C TRP A 131 -13.79 -6.42 -17.94
N SER A 132 -13.17 -7.49 -17.48
CA SER A 132 -13.88 -8.75 -17.25
C SER A 132 -14.86 -8.72 -16.07
N VAL A 133 -15.17 -7.54 -15.51
CA VAL A 133 -16.15 -7.32 -14.44
C VAL A 133 -17.04 -6.12 -14.77
N LYS A 134 -18.37 -6.32 -14.76
CA LYS A 134 -19.39 -5.30 -15.00
C LYS A 134 -19.77 -4.48 -13.75
N THR A 135 -19.44 -4.97 -12.55
CA THR A 135 -19.82 -4.32 -11.29
C THR A 135 -18.70 -4.52 -10.27
N PRO A 136 -18.02 -3.46 -9.80
CA PRO A 136 -17.15 -3.57 -8.64
C PRO A 136 -18.00 -4.02 -7.43
N PRO A 137 -17.54 -4.96 -6.57
CA PRO A 137 -18.20 -5.20 -5.31
C PRO A 137 -18.25 -3.90 -4.48
N ILE A 138 -19.31 -3.76 -3.68
CA ILE A 138 -19.65 -2.56 -2.86
C ILE A 138 -18.50 -2.16 -1.91
N SER A 139 -17.57 -3.08 -1.66
CA SER A 139 -16.25 -2.85 -1.09
C SER A 139 -15.23 -3.72 -1.83
N PRO A 140 -14.09 -3.18 -2.30
CA PRO A 140 -13.03 -3.95 -2.94
C PRO A 140 -12.43 -5.06 -2.05
N PHE A 141 -12.72 -5.05 -0.75
CA PHE A 141 -11.98 -5.83 0.25
C PHE A 141 -12.82 -6.92 0.94
N SER A 142 -14.12 -7.04 0.64
CA SER A 142 -15.02 -7.96 1.35
C SER A 142 -15.51 -9.13 0.49
N ASP A 143 -15.72 -8.94 -0.82
CA ASP A 143 -16.33 -9.93 -1.73
C ASP A 143 -15.44 -10.27 -2.95
N PHE A 144 -14.13 -10.18 -2.76
CA PHE A 144 -13.13 -10.29 -3.83
C PHE A 144 -12.95 -11.70 -4.45
N PRO A 145 -13.22 -12.81 -3.75
CA PRO A 145 -13.27 -14.13 -4.38
C PRO A 145 -14.32 -14.21 -5.50
N GLN A 146 -15.49 -13.55 -5.37
CA GLN A 146 -16.47 -13.45 -6.47
C GLN A 146 -15.94 -12.60 -7.64
N TYR A 147 -15.19 -11.52 -7.39
CA TYR A 147 -14.57 -10.68 -8.44
C TYR A 147 -13.65 -11.52 -9.34
N LEU A 148 -12.80 -12.35 -8.74
CA LEU A 148 -11.92 -13.27 -9.47
C LEU A 148 -12.71 -14.40 -10.13
N GLU A 149 -13.73 -14.95 -9.48
CA GLU A 149 -14.60 -15.94 -10.11
C GLU A 149 -15.32 -15.38 -11.34
N VAL A 150 -15.73 -14.11 -11.33
CA VAL A 150 -16.32 -13.40 -12.49
C VAL A 150 -15.28 -13.16 -13.58
N LEU A 151 -14.05 -12.76 -13.23
CA LEU A 151 -12.92 -12.70 -14.17
C LEU A 151 -12.65 -14.08 -14.82
N PHE A 152 -12.65 -15.15 -14.02
CA PHE A 152 -12.53 -16.55 -14.47
C PHE A 152 -13.83 -17.13 -15.06
N LYS A 153 -14.97 -16.42 -15.02
CA LYS A 153 -16.22 -16.68 -15.78
C LYS A 153 -16.41 -15.78 -17.00
N GLY A 154 -15.57 -14.76 -17.20
CA GLY A 154 -15.55 -13.89 -18.40
C GLY A 154 -15.44 -14.64 -19.74
N ASN A 155 -15.70 -13.94 -20.84
CA ASN A 155 -15.79 -14.56 -22.17
C ASN A 155 -14.46 -15.22 -22.60
N PRO A 156 -14.49 -16.33 -23.36
CA PRO A 156 -13.29 -16.84 -24.02
C PRO A 156 -12.58 -15.73 -24.82
N GLY A 157 -11.25 -15.76 -24.84
CA GLY A 157 -10.46 -14.74 -25.53
C GLY A 157 -9.07 -14.54 -24.93
N TYR A 158 -8.48 -13.40 -25.25
CA TYR A 158 -7.16 -13.01 -24.78
C TYR A 158 -7.28 -11.97 -23.69
N TYR A 159 -6.42 -12.10 -22.69
CA TYR A 159 -6.35 -11.23 -21.54
C TYR A 159 -4.92 -10.80 -21.30
N ARG A 160 -4.73 -9.64 -20.68
CA ARG A 160 -3.43 -9.23 -20.17
C ARG A 160 -3.51 -8.54 -18.82
N VAL A 161 -2.39 -8.62 -18.12
CA VAL A 161 -2.05 -7.82 -16.95
C VAL A 161 -0.71 -7.17 -17.25
N ILE A 162 -0.56 -5.89 -16.92
CA ILE A 162 0.68 -5.15 -17.07
C ILE A 162 1.18 -4.81 -15.67
N VAL A 163 2.40 -5.23 -15.36
CA VAL A 163 3.08 -4.87 -14.10
C VAL A 163 4.23 -3.94 -14.44
N PHE A 164 4.19 -2.72 -13.92
CA PHE A 164 5.29 -1.75 -14.05
C PHE A 164 6.16 -1.84 -12.80
N ILE A 165 7.40 -2.27 -12.96
CA ILE A 165 8.38 -2.39 -11.87
C ILE A 165 9.35 -1.22 -11.93
N PHE A 166 9.40 -0.42 -10.87
CA PHE A 166 10.36 0.65 -10.68
C PHE A 166 11.42 0.19 -9.69
N THR A 167 12.66 -0.01 -10.14
CA THR A 167 13.75 -0.49 -9.29
C THR A 167 15.11 -0.05 -9.85
N PRO A 168 16.13 0.19 -9.00
CA PRO A 168 17.50 0.44 -9.44
C PRO A 168 18.27 -0.84 -9.75
N TYR A 169 17.70 -2.02 -9.48
CA TYR A 169 18.39 -3.29 -9.61
C TYR A 169 18.00 -4.00 -10.91
N GLY A 170 19.00 -4.53 -11.61
CA GLY A 170 18.75 -5.53 -12.64
C GLY A 170 18.16 -6.80 -12.02
N PHE A 171 17.24 -7.46 -12.71
CA PHE A 171 16.61 -8.69 -12.22
C PHE A 171 16.36 -9.70 -13.34
N THR A 172 16.38 -10.97 -12.95
CA THR A 172 15.92 -12.09 -13.77
C THR A 172 14.46 -12.39 -13.43
N GLN A 173 13.84 -13.26 -14.22
CA GLN A 173 12.48 -13.73 -13.96
C GLN A 173 12.52 -15.15 -13.41
N GLY A 174 11.47 -15.55 -12.70
CA GLY A 174 11.22 -16.93 -12.36
C GLY A 174 11.17 -17.83 -13.61
N ALA A 175 11.38 -19.14 -13.42
CA ALA A 175 11.36 -20.11 -14.52
C ALA A 175 9.95 -20.35 -15.09
N LYS A 176 8.91 -20.09 -14.29
CA LYS A 176 7.50 -20.33 -14.62
C LYS A 176 6.69 -19.04 -14.55
N GLY A 177 5.55 -19.06 -15.22
CA GLY A 177 4.50 -18.05 -15.06
C GLY A 177 3.94 -17.99 -13.65
N PRO A 178 3.15 -16.94 -13.31
CA PRO A 178 2.51 -16.85 -12.01
C PRO A 178 1.50 -17.98 -11.84
N SER A 179 1.34 -18.47 -10.60
CA SER A 179 0.23 -19.36 -10.28
C SER A 179 -1.09 -18.60 -10.35
N ARG A 180 -2.21 -19.34 -10.36
CA ARG A 180 -3.52 -18.70 -10.31
C ARG A 180 -3.67 -17.84 -9.06
N GLU A 181 -3.26 -18.38 -7.92
CA GLU A 181 -3.31 -17.72 -6.60
C GLU A 181 -2.43 -16.47 -6.56
N ALA A 182 -1.29 -16.48 -7.26
CA ALA A 182 -0.44 -15.30 -7.40
C ALA A 182 -1.15 -14.19 -8.18
N VAL A 183 -1.74 -14.52 -9.34
CA VAL A 183 -2.53 -13.57 -10.14
C VAL A 183 -3.71 -13.04 -9.34
N GLU A 184 -4.43 -13.90 -8.61
CA GLU A 184 -5.52 -13.50 -7.71
C GLU A 184 -5.02 -12.57 -6.58
N GLY A 185 -3.84 -12.87 -6.05
CA GLY A 185 -3.15 -12.07 -5.03
C GLY A 185 -2.78 -10.67 -5.50
N TRP A 186 -2.45 -10.50 -6.78
CA TRP A 186 -2.06 -9.22 -7.38
C TRP A 186 -3.14 -8.13 -7.34
N PHE A 187 -4.40 -8.52 -7.19
CA PHE A 187 -5.52 -7.56 -7.16
C PHE A 187 -6.16 -7.43 -5.77
N SER A 188 -5.96 -8.43 -4.90
CA SER A 188 -6.59 -8.49 -3.57
C SER A 188 -5.72 -7.97 -2.44
N LYS A 189 -4.39 -8.04 -2.60
CA LYS A 189 -3.45 -7.77 -1.50
C LYS A 189 -2.79 -6.40 -1.57
N GLY A 190 -2.56 -5.90 -2.79
CA GLY A 190 -1.86 -4.65 -3.03
C GLY A 190 -2.67 -3.43 -2.61
N PHE A 191 -1.96 -2.33 -2.37
CA PHE A 191 -2.62 -1.08 -1.98
C PHE A 191 -3.27 -0.45 -3.22
N ASN A 192 -4.34 0.32 -3.05
CA ASN A 192 -5.02 1.00 -4.16
C ASN A 192 -4.31 2.30 -4.60
N VAL A 193 -3.40 2.81 -3.77
CA VAL A 193 -2.58 4.00 -4.03
C VAL A 193 -1.18 3.78 -3.48
N LEU A 194 -0.18 4.47 -4.04
CA LEU A 194 1.16 4.50 -3.46
C LEU A 194 1.09 5.18 -2.07
N PRO A 195 1.50 4.50 -0.98
CA PRO A 195 1.43 5.12 0.33
C PRO A 195 2.42 6.30 0.45
N VAL A 196 2.05 7.28 1.29
CA VAL A 196 2.71 8.59 1.36
C VAL A 196 4.20 8.49 1.70
N GLU A 197 4.57 7.54 2.54
CA GLU A 197 5.95 7.37 2.99
C GLU A 197 6.85 6.81 1.88
N GLU A 198 6.36 5.83 1.13
CA GLU A 198 6.99 5.28 -0.06
C GLU A 198 7.08 6.33 -1.16
N GLY A 199 6.03 7.15 -1.31
CA GLY A 199 6.01 8.26 -2.24
C GLY A 199 7.08 9.33 -2.00
N LYS A 200 7.66 9.41 -0.79
CA LYS A 200 8.77 10.32 -0.44
C LYS A 200 10.16 9.77 -0.75
N LEU A 201 10.28 8.51 -1.19
CA LEU A 201 11.56 7.91 -1.55
C LEU A 201 12.07 8.47 -2.89
N LEU A 202 13.40 8.52 -3.04
CA LEU A 202 14.08 9.09 -4.21
C LEU A 202 14.03 8.16 -5.43
N TYR A 203 13.59 8.68 -6.57
CA TYR A 203 13.72 8.07 -7.89
C TYR A 203 15.03 8.50 -8.57
N THR A 204 16.14 7.87 -8.18
CA THR A 204 17.49 8.20 -8.66
C THR A 204 17.69 7.83 -10.14
N LYS A 205 18.75 8.33 -10.78
CA LYS A 205 19.15 8.01 -12.17
C LYS A 205 19.38 6.52 -12.44
N ASP A 206 19.55 5.71 -11.41
CA ASP A 206 19.79 4.26 -11.54
C ASP A 206 18.48 3.47 -11.63
N HIS A 207 17.36 4.08 -11.21
CA HIS A 207 16.05 3.46 -11.34
C HIS A 207 15.64 3.33 -12.81
N ARG A 208 15.09 2.16 -13.14
CA ARG A 208 14.43 1.87 -14.42
C ARG A 208 12.99 1.46 -14.17
N CYS A 209 12.12 1.78 -15.12
CA CYS A 209 10.77 1.21 -15.17
C CYS A 209 10.73 0.08 -16.20
N THR A 210 10.39 -1.12 -15.75
CA THR A 210 10.23 -2.29 -16.62
C THR A 210 8.77 -2.73 -16.62
N ALA A 211 8.13 -2.71 -17.79
CA ALA A 211 6.79 -3.25 -17.99
C ALA A 211 6.87 -4.76 -18.26
N MET A 212 6.28 -5.55 -17.38
CA MET A 212 6.11 -6.99 -17.50
C MET A 212 4.69 -7.30 -17.95
N ILE A 213 4.56 -7.96 -19.09
CA ILE A 213 3.26 -8.30 -19.67
C ILE A 213 2.97 -9.76 -19.40
N TYR A 214 1.87 -10.02 -18.71
CA TYR A 214 1.34 -11.36 -18.50
C TYR A 214 0.12 -11.53 -19.40
N GLU A 215 0.28 -12.33 -20.46
CA GLU A 215 -0.76 -12.59 -21.44
C GLU A 215 -1.37 -13.96 -21.23
N PHE A 216 -2.70 -14.04 -21.20
CA PHE A 216 -3.45 -15.28 -20.97
C PHE A 216 -4.43 -15.54 -22.11
N LYS A 217 -4.57 -16.81 -22.50
CA LYS A 217 -5.67 -17.29 -23.35
C LYS A 217 -6.67 -18.03 -22.49
N LYS A 218 -7.93 -17.60 -22.56
CA LYS A 218 -9.06 -18.28 -21.95
C LYS A 218 -9.86 -18.99 -23.03
N ILE A 219 -10.00 -20.30 -22.91
CA ILE A 219 -10.79 -21.12 -23.85
C ILE A 219 -12.13 -21.51 -23.22
N SER A 220 -12.12 -21.87 -21.93
CA SER A 220 -13.31 -22.20 -21.15
C SER A 220 -13.18 -21.65 -19.72
N LYS A 221 -13.32 -22.50 -18.69
CA LYS A 221 -13.10 -22.14 -17.28
C LYS A 221 -11.63 -21.95 -16.92
N GLN A 222 -10.72 -22.34 -17.80
CA GLN A 222 -9.28 -22.24 -17.58
C GLN A 222 -8.67 -21.10 -18.42
N ALA A 223 -7.83 -20.30 -17.77
CA ALA A 223 -6.93 -19.36 -18.41
C ALA A 223 -5.51 -19.93 -18.37
N ILE A 224 -4.84 -19.95 -19.51
CA ILE A 224 -3.46 -20.45 -19.65
C ILE A 224 -2.59 -19.27 -20.07
N GLN A 225 -1.50 -19.03 -19.36
CA GLN A 225 -0.55 -18.01 -19.78
C GLN A 225 0.15 -18.42 -21.07
N ILE A 226 0.35 -17.46 -21.97
CA ILE A 226 1.07 -17.64 -23.23
C ILE A 226 2.53 -17.23 -23.03
N ILE A 227 3.47 -18.16 -23.13
CA ILE A 227 4.91 -17.91 -23.05
C ILE A 227 5.60 -18.65 -24.22
N PRO A 228 6.40 -17.97 -25.07
CA PRO A 228 6.48 -16.52 -25.18
C PRO A 228 5.14 -15.90 -25.60
N GLY A 229 4.93 -14.62 -25.27
CA GLY A 229 3.73 -13.88 -25.65
C GLY A 229 3.59 -13.73 -27.16
N ARG A 230 2.37 -13.43 -27.64
CA ARG A 230 2.10 -13.28 -29.08
C ARG A 230 2.59 -11.94 -29.64
N LEU A 231 2.76 -10.95 -28.77
CA LEU A 231 3.19 -9.60 -29.09
C LEU A 231 4.39 -9.22 -28.23
N THR A 232 5.23 -8.32 -28.74
CA THR A 232 6.32 -7.74 -27.95
C THR A 232 5.76 -6.85 -26.83
N GLY A 233 6.57 -6.59 -25.80
CA GLY A 233 6.15 -5.70 -24.71
C GLY A 233 5.78 -4.30 -25.20
N LYS A 234 6.56 -3.76 -26.15
CA LYS A 234 6.26 -2.47 -26.79
C LYS A 234 4.93 -2.51 -27.55
N ALA A 235 4.69 -3.56 -28.35
CA ALA A 235 3.44 -3.69 -29.09
C ALA A 235 2.22 -3.74 -28.15
N HIS A 236 2.30 -4.45 -27.02
CA HIS A 236 1.24 -4.40 -26.01
C HIS A 236 0.96 -2.97 -25.51
N LEU A 237 2.01 -2.24 -25.14
CA LEU A 237 1.90 -0.85 -24.64
C LEU A 237 1.41 0.14 -25.71
N GLU A 238 1.77 -0.05 -26.98
CA GLU A 238 1.28 0.77 -28.09
C GLU A 238 -0.22 0.50 -28.33
N ARG A 239 -0.63 -0.78 -28.35
CA ARG A 239 -2.03 -1.16 -28.57
C ARG A 239 -2.94 -0.79 -27.40
N SER A 240 -2.41 -0.73 -26.17
CA SER A 240 -3.13 -0.17 -25.01
C SER A 240 -3.20 1.36 -25.01
N ARG A 241 -2.47 2.03 -25.90
CA ARG A 241 -2.18 3.48 -25.90
C ARG A 241 -1.34 3.98 -24.73
N VAL A 242 -0.94 3.12 -23.78
CA VAL A 242 -0.11 3.53 -22.63
C VAL A 242 1.24 4.07 -23.11
N TRP A 243 1.83 3.46 -24.15
CA TRP A 243 3.08 3.96 -24.72
C TRP A 243 2.97 5.42 -25.19
N LEU A 244 1.89 5.75 -25.90
CA LEU A 244 1.65 7.09 -26.42
C LEU A 244 1.49 8.10 -25.28
N LEU A 245 0.71 7.77 -24.25
CA LEU A 245 0.47 8.69 -23.14
C LEU A 245 1.68 8.87 -22.22
N LEU A 246 2.52 7.84 -22.10
CA LEU A 246 3.83 7.97 -21.47
C LEU A 246 4.83 8.80 -22.29
N GLN A 247 4.53 9.17 -23.54
CA GLN A 247 5.38 10.08 -24.33
C GLN A 247 5.00 11.56 -24.20
N LEU A 248 3.74 11.86 -23.88
CA LEU A 248 3.18 13.22 -23.77
C LEU A 248 3.41 13.81 -22.40
#